data_AF-A0A139SI26-F1
#
_entry.id   AF-A0A139SI26-F1
#
_cell.length_a   1.000
_cell.length_b   1.000
_cell.length_c   1.000
_cell.angle_alpha   90.00
_cell.angle_beta   90.00
_cell.angle_gamma   90.00
#
_symmetry.space_group_name_H-M   'P 1'
#
loop_
_entity.id
_entity.type
_entity.pdbx_description
1 polymer ?
#
loop_
_entity_poly.entity_id
_entity_poly.type
_entity_poly.pdbx_seq_one_letter_code
_entity_poly.pdbx_strand_id
1 'polypeptide(L)'
;MSLTGDQANTFTGDVIVEGRMNTLHLNKSDGVTSILGNIFVRKLASVNIVSSDQIADSSTVTLSERAILSFSAEPKAIREKIHALVVKEGTSRLSFYHSEGIRDNFKKTLILDDLLISDDGFLQISGWEAGRDHLLVRKDSEHLADAFKKITIDGWAKNQVYLKDYDKEYWSIEAAPEPSTYGAILGAVGLGLVIYRKHRHRMRSACGEKLGGAASPFKGSVALRGLRSRR
;
A
#
# COMPACT_ATOMS: atom_id res chain seq x y z
N MET A 1 10.50 21.84 16.54
CA MET A 1 11.23 22.92 15.83
C MET A 1 10.85 22.90 14.37
N SER A 2 10.77 24.05 13.68
CA SER A 2 10.48 24.09 12.24
C SER A 2 11.49 24.97 11.51
N LEU A 3 11.95 24.51 10.35
CA LEU A 3 12.69 25.32 9.39
C LEU A 3 11.70 25.80 8.34
N THR A 4 11.60 27.11 8.13
CA THR A 4 10.63 27.72 7.22
C THR A 4 11.29 28.81 6.36
N GLY A 5 10.53 29.37 5.44
CA GLY A 5 10.95 30.44 4.53
C GLY A 5 11.21 29.97 3.10
N ASP A 6 11.54 30.91 2.24
CA ASP A 6 11.71 30.76 0.79
C ASP A 6 13.17 30.78 0.33
N GLN A 7 14.10 30.98 1.26
CA GLN A 7 15.55 30.91 1.00
C GLN A 7 16.14 29.63 1.59
N ALA A 8 17.09 29.04 0.86
CA ALA A 8 17.86 27.90 1.33
C ALA A 8 18.67 28.29 2.58
N ASN A 9 18.84 27.33 3.49
CA ASN A 9 19.74 27.56 4.61
C ASN A 9 21.20 27.57 4.13
N THR A 10 22.07 28.28 4.83
CA THR A 10 23.51 28.33 4.52
C THR A 10 24.35 27.44 5.44
N PHE A 11 23.74 26.85 6.47
CA PHE A 11 24.39 25.92 7.37
C PHE A 11 24.62 24.57 6.66
N THR A 12 25.89 24.17 6.55
CA THR A 12 26.33 22.95 5.87
C THR A 12 26.77 21.85 6.82
N GLY A 13 26.75 22.10 8.13
CA GLY A 13 27.10 21.11 9.13
C GLY A 13 26.02 20.03 9.26
N ASP A 14 26.39 18.96 9.96
CA ASP A 14 25.45 17.89 10.27
C ASP A 14 24.37 18.34 11.25
N VAL A 15 23.17 17.78 11.07
CA VAL A 15 22.00 18.05 11.91
C VAL A 15 21.72 16.83 12.76
N ILE A 16 21.69 17.04 14.07
CA ILE A 16 21.34 16.01 15.05
C ILE A 16 19.94 16.31 15.57
N VAL A 17 19.03 15.35 15.41
CA VAL A 17 17.69 15.38 15.99
C VAL A 17 17.60 14.22 16.97
N GLU A 18 17.66 14.51 18.25
CA GLU A 18 17.65 13.48 19.28
C GLU A 18 16.69 13.80 20.43
N GLY A 19 16.23 12.75 21.09
CA GLY A 19 15.36 12.86 22.26
C GLY A 19 13.92 12.51 21.93
N ARG A 20 13.26 11.88 22.90
CA ARG A 20 11.89 11.40 22.77
C ARG A 20 10.95 12.55 22.44
N MET A 21 10.15 12.40 21.39
CA MET A 21 9.16 13.40 20.93
C MET A 21 9.75 14.70 20.38
N ASN A 22 11.07 14.78 20.17
CA ASN A 22 11.64 15.90 19.45
C ASN A 22 11.35 15.72 17.96
N THR A 23 10.72 16.73 17.36
CA THR A 23 10.39 16.77 15.94
C THR A 23 11.02 17.99 15.28
N LEU A 24 11.77 17.74 14.21
CA LEU A 24 12.22 18.74 13.25
C LEU A 24 11.29 18.73 12.03
N HIS A 25 10.59 19.83 11.79
CA HIS A 25 9.78 20.02 10.59
C HIS A 25 10.62 20.74 9.52
N LEU A 26 10.71 20.14 8.34
CA LEU A 26 11.34 20.73 7.17
C LEU A 26 10.23 21.33 6.30
N ASN A 27 9.96 22.62 6.46
CA ASN A 27 8.80 23.32 5.93
C ASN A 27 9.19 24.65 5.27
N LYS A 28 10.26 24.62 4.49
CA LYS A 28 10.52 25.70 3.54
C LYS A 28 9.58 25.55 2.34
N SER A 29 9.57 26.57 1.49
CA SER A 29 8.91 26.49 0.19
C SER A 29 9.42 25.28 -0.62
N ASP A 30 8.57 24.73 -1.49
CA ASP A 30 8.96 23.61 -2.37
C ASP A 30 10.19 23.97 -3.20
N GLY A 31 11.12 23.03 -3.33
CA GLY A 31 12.38 23.24 -4.06
C GLY A 31 13.47 23.97 -3.25
N VAL A 32 13.17 24.38 -2.02
CA VAL A 32 14.10 25.14 -1.17
C VAL A 32 14.70 24.23 -0.10
N THR A 33 16.00 23.97 -0.22
CA THR A 33 16.74 23.09 0.69
C THR A 33 16.81 23.65 2.11
N SER A 34 16.28 22.87 3.06
CA SER A 34 16.36 23.13 4.50
C SER A 34 17.67 22.62 5.10
N ILE A 35 18.15 21.45 4.70
CA ILE A 35 19.37 20.82 5.26
C ILE A 35 20.36 20.48 4.15
N LEU A 36 21.61 20.96 4.28
CA LEU A 36 22.69 20.68 3.33
C LEU A 36 23.66 19.60 3.82
N GLY A 37 23.77 19.41 5.14
CA GLY A 37 24.61 18.38 5.75
C GLY A 37 23.89 17.04 5.92
N ASN A 38 24.50 16.10 6.65
CA ASN A 38 23.86 14.84 6.98
C ASN A 38 22.88 15.02 8.14
N ILE A 39 21.96 14.06 8.29
CA ILE A 39 20.97 14.07 9.36
C ILE A 39 21.13 12.82 10.22
N PHE A 40 21.24 13.00 11.52
CA PHE A 40 21.25 11.91 12.51
C PHE A 40 20.00 12.02 13.37
N VAL A 41 19.06 11.09 13.18
CA VAL A 41 17.84 11.00 13.97
C VAL A 41 17.97 9.82 14.92
N ARG A 42 17.80 10.08 16.23
CA ARG A 42 17.98 9.04 17.26
C ARG A 42 17.06 9.22 18.46
N LYS A 43 16.96 8.19 19.31
CA LYS A 43 16.23 8.20 20.59
C LYS A 43 14.77 8.61 20.44
N LEU A 44 14.02 7.93 19.56
CA LEU A 44 12.60 8.21 19.28
C LEU A 44 12.32 9.64 18.77
N ALA A 45 13.34 10.34 18.26
CA ALA A 45 13.14 11.62 17.60
C ALA A 45 12.58 11.44 16.18
N SER A 46 12.14 12.54 15.59
CA SER A 46 11.50 12.55 14.28
C SER A 46 11.94 13.72 13.41
N VAL A 47 12.06 13.44 12.11
CA VAL A 47 12.15 14.45 11.06
C VAL A 47 10.91 14.33 10.19
N ASN A 48 10.19 15.44 10.02
CA ASN A 48 8.98 15.52 9.23
C ASN A 48 9.23 16.38 7.99
N ILE A 49 9.21 15.75 6.82
CA ILE A 49 9.35 16.40 5.51
C ILE A 49 7.99 16.97 5.13
N VAL A 50 7.88 18.30 5.17
CA VAL A 50 6.61 18.98 4.90
C VAL A 50 6.48 19.37 3.44
N SER A 51 7.57 19.74 2.77
CA SER A 51 7.60 20.19 1.37
C SER A 51 8.61 19.37 0.56
N SER A 52 8.68 19.56 -0.76
CA SER A 52 9.65 18.84 -1.60
C SER A 52 11.07 19.44 -1.52
N ASP A 53 12.06 18.61 -1.83
CA ASP A 53 13.49 18.96 -1.95
C ASP A 53 14.06 19.69 -0.71
N GLN A 54 13.71 19.21 0.47
CA GLN A 54 14.07 19.84 1.75
C GLN A 54 15.46 19.42 2.26
N ILE A 55 15.98 18.31 1.80
CA ILE A 55 17.27 17.75 2.16
C ILE A 55 18.11 17.71 0.88
N ALA A 56 19.39 18.07 0.96
CA ALA A 56 20.26 18.03 -0.20
C ALA A 56 20.38 16.59 -0.74
N ASP A 57 20.39 16.45 -2.07
CA ASP A 57 20.59 15.17 -2.77
C ASP A 57 21.85 14.42 -2.32
N SER A 58 22.88 15.12 -1.83
CA SER A 58 24.13 14.54 -1.34
C SER A 58 24.08 14.04 0.11
N SER A 59 23.01 14.34 0.85
CA SER A 59 22.93 14.07 2.28
C SER A 59 22.61 12.61 2.58
N THR A 60 23.19 12.10 3.65
CA THR A 60 22.80 10.84 4.28
C THR A 60 21.87 11.12 5.46
N VAL A 61 20.76 10.38 5.54
CA VAL A 61 19.86 10.35 6.70
C VAL A 61 20.08 9.06 7.47
N THR A 62 20.58 9.17 8.70
CA THR A 62 20.77 8.03 9.61
C THR A 62 19.65 7.99 10.63
N LEU A 63 18.92 6.87 10.68
CA LEU A 63 17.89 6.57 11.68
C LEU A 63 18.44 5.53 12.66
N SER A 64 18.33 5.79 13.95
CA SER A 64 18.75 4.86 15.00
C SER A 64 17.86 4.93 16.23
N GLU A 65 17.90 3.92 17.10
CA GLU A 65 17.22 3.94 18.39
C GLU A 65 15.73 4.31 18.25
N ARG A 66 15.05 3.66 17.29
CA ARG A 66 13.62 3.85 16.98
C ARG A 66 13.24 5.24 16.45
N ALA A 67 14.17 5.91 15.78
CA ALA A 67 13.94 7.16 15.08
C ALA A 67 12.91 7.05 13.94
N ILE A 68 12.33 8.19 13.59
CA ILE A 68 11.24 8.29 12.60
C ILE A 68 11.62 9.32 11.52
N LEU A 69 11.54 8.92 10.26
CA LEU A 69 11.44 9.82 9.12
C LEU A 69 10.00 9.79 8.62
N SER A 70 9.36 10.94 8.46
CA SER A 70 7.97 11.01 8.01
C SER A 70 7.77 12.04 6.93
N PHE A 71 6.85 11.76 6.00
CA PHE A 71 6.20 12.77 5.20
C PHE A 71 5.04 13.39 5.96
N SER A 72 4.78 14.68 5.71
CA SER A 72 3.63 15.39 6.26
C SER A 72 2.32 14.88 5.68
N ALA A 73 1.28 14.86 6.52
CA ALA A 73 -0.11 14.54 6.17
C ALA A 73 -0.78 15.58 5.27
N GLU A 74 -0.10 16.69 4.99
CA GLU A 74 -0.62 17.73 4.11
C GLU A 74 -1.06 17.12 2.77
N PRO A 75 -2.26 17.45 2.28
CA PRO A 75 -2.79 16.95 1.03
C PRO A 75 -2.07 17.65 -0.12
N LYS A 76 -0.82 17.25 -0.36
CA LYS A 76 0.02 17.71 -1.46
C LYS A 76 1.04 16.65 -1.83
N ALA A 77 1.48 16.64 -3.08
CA ALA A 77 2.57 15.77 -3.50
C ALA A 77 3.87 16.20 -2.81
N ILE A 78 4.66 15.23 -2.34
CA ILE A 78 5.98 15.50 -1.78
C ILE A 78 6.96 14.55 -2.45
N ARG A 79 8.04 15.09 -2.98
CA ARG A 79 9.15 14.33 -3.54
C ARG A 79 10.43 14.75 -2.82
N GLU A 80 11.13 13.77 -2.28
CA GLU A 80 12.40 13.98 -1.59
C GLU A 80 13.43 13.05 -2.20
N LYS A 81 14.61 13.57 -2.51
CA LYS A 81 15.76 12.78 -2.96
C LYS A 81 16.91 13.01 -2.00
N ILE A 82 17.53 11.92 -1.55
CA ILE A 82 18.71 11.95 -0.69
C ILE A 82 19.69 10.90 -1.20
N HIS A 83 20.95 11.03 -0.79
CA HIS A 83 21.96 10.07 -1.17
C HIS A 83 21.67 8.71 -0.54
N ALA A 84 21.63 8.65 0.79
CA ALA A 84 21.45 7.38 1.48
C ALA A 84 20.48 7.49 2.65
N LEU A 85 19.67 6.45 2.83
CA LEU A 85 19.00 6.16 4.09
C LEU A 85 19.75 5.04 4.80
N VAL A 86 20.26 5.34 5.99
CA VAL A 86 20.99 4.39 6.83
C VAL A 86 20.15 4.10 8.08
N VAL A 87 19.91 2.82 8.38
CA VAL A 87 19.24 2.40 9.61
C VAL A 87 20.23 1.62 10.48
N LYS A 88 20.34 2.01 11.74
CA LYS A 88 21.18 1.36 12.75
C LYS A 88 20.34 1.02 13.98
N GLU A 89 20.66 -0.05 14.70
CA GLU A 89 20.19 -0.29 16.06
C GLU A 89 18.66 -0.21 16.26
N GLY A 90 18.01 -1.38 16.19
CA GLY A 90 16.58 -1.52 16.45
C GLY A 90 15.69 -1.18 15.26
N THR A 91 14.40 -0.98 15.52
CA THR A 91 13.40 -0.75 14.47
C THR A 91 13.06 0.73 14.34
N SER A 92 13.54 1.35 13.27
CA SER A 92 13.18 2.71 12.86
C SER A 92 12.01 2.71 11.89
N ARG A 93 11.36 3.88 11.75
CA ARG A 93 10.15 4.01 10.93
C ARG A 93 10.32 5.02 9.81
N LEU A 94 9.88 4.65 8.61
CA LEU A 94 9.59 5.54 7.50
C LEU A 94 8.07 5.65 7.34
N SER A 95 7.51 6.84 7.55
CA SER A 95 6.06 7.05 7.51
C SER A 95 5.65 7.87 6.29
N PHE A 96 4.83 7.27 5.43
CA PHE A 96 4.12 7.92 4.34
C PHE A 96 2.77 8.42 4.86
N TYR A 97 2.75 9.27 5.89
CA TYR A 97 1.50 9.63 6.54
C TYR A 97 0.61 10.47 5.62
N HIS A 98 -0.69 10.14 5.56
CA HIS A 98 -1.72 10.87 4.82
C HIS A 98 -2.84 11.28 5.77
N SER A 99 -3.51 12.39 5.49
CA SER A 99 -4.62 12.85 6.32
C SER A 99 -5.85 11.96 6.10
N GLU A 100 -6.33 11.35 7.18
CA GLU A 100 -7.54 10.52 7.13
C GLU A 100 -8.76 11.34 6.66
N GLY A 101 -9.59 10.74 5.81
CA GLY A 101 -10.84 11.34 5.34
C GLY A 101 -10.72 12.29 4.16
N ILE A 102 -9.49 12.64 3.71
CA ILE A 102 -9.28 13.37 2.46
C ILE A 102 -9.08 12.35 1.34
N ARG A 103 -10.00 12.34 0.36
CA ARG A 103 -9.79 11.60 -0.88
C ARG A 103 -8.90 12.41 -1.79
N ASP A 104 -7.60 12.28 -1.60
CA ASP A 104 -6.63 12.80 -2.55
C ASP A 104 -5.79 11.67 -3.17
N ASN A 105 -5.14 12.01 -4.28
CA ASN A 105 -4.23 11.14 -5.00
C ASN A 105 -2.79 11.66 -4.89
N PHE A 106 -2.50 12.46 -3.86
CA PHE A 106 -1.18 13.06 -3.73
C PHE A 106 -0.16 11.98 -3.39
N LYS A 107 0.93 12.00 -4.14
CA LYS A 107 1.98 11.00 -4.02
C LYS A 107 3.07 11.49 -3.10
N LYS A 108 3.53 10.63 -2.21
CA LYS A 108 4.75 10.85 -1.44
C LYS A 108 5.83 9.93 -2.00
N THR A 109 6.97 10.50 -2.40
CA THR A 109 8.06 9.78 -3.05
C THR A 109 9.36 10.07 -2.33
N LEU A 110 10.02 9.02 -1.82
CA LEU A 110 11.40 9.08 -1.33
C LEU A 110 12.30 8.38 -2.35
N ILE A 111 13.35 9.05 -2.79
CA ILE A 111 14.32 8.55 -3.78
C ILE A 111 15.68 8.46 -3.11
N LEU A 112 16.28 7.28 -3.19
CA LEU A 112 17.55 6.94 -2.57
C LEU A 112 18.55 6.49 -3.62
N ASP A 113 19.78 6.97 -3.53
CA ASP A 113 20.90 6.34 -4.22
C ASP A 113 21.27 5.00 -3.56
N ASP A 114 21.22 4.96 -2.23
CA ASP A 114 21.54 3.76 -1.46
C ASP A 114 20.63 3.57 -0.23
N LEU A 115 20.40 2.31 0.13
CA LEU A 115 19.62 1.93 1.30
C LEU A 115 20.40 0.89 2.11
N LEU A 116 20.90 1.31 3.27
CA LEU A 116 21.70 0.47 4.17
C LEU A 116 20.95 0.23 5.47
N ILE A 117 20.85 -1.04 5.88
CA ILE A 117 20.31 -1.42 7.20
C ILE A 117 21.32 -2.33 7.89
N SER A 118 21.82 -1.87 9.03
CA SER A 118 22.81 -2.58 9.87
C SER A 118 22.27 -3.92 10.38
N ASP A 119 23.12 -4.81 10.86
CA ASP A 119 22.73 -6.18 11.27
C ASP A 119 21.67 -6.25 12.37
N ASP A 120 21.70 -5.27 13.27
CA ASP A 120 20.73 -5.08 14.34
C ASP A 120 19.61 -4.08 14.00
N GLY A 121 19.59 -3.57 12.77
CA GLY A 121 18.63 -2.58 12.29
C GLY A 121 17.45 -3.20 11.55
N PHE A 122 16.29 -2.55 11.65
CA PHE A 122 15.09 -2.88 10.88
C PHE A 122 14.36 -1.61 10.45
N LEU A 123 13.78 -1.62 9.25
CA LEU A 123 12.98 -0.50 8.74
C LEU A 123 11.51 -0.92 8.63
N GLN A 124 10.67 -0.27 9.42
CA GLN A 124 9.22 -0.38 9.32
C GLN A 124 8.68 0.76 8.45
N ILE A 125 7.98 0.44 7.37
CA ILE A 125 7.29 1.40 6.51
C ILE A 125 5.82 1.43 6.91
N SER A 126 5.30 2.61 7.22
CA SER A 126 3.91 2.82 7.66
C SER A 126 3.19 3.85 6.79
N GLY A 127 1.86 3.75 6.71
CA GLY A 127 1.03 4.71 5.95
C GLY A 127 1.19 4.65 4.43
N TRP A 128 2.03 3.75 3.93
CA TRP A 128 2.29 3.58 2.51
C TRP A 128 1.08 2.97 1.80
N GLU A 129 0.68 3.55 0.67
CA GLU A 129 -0.39 3.02 -0.19
C GLU A 129 0.11 2.55 -1.56
N ALA A 130 -0.28 1.32 -1.91
CA ALA A 130 0.10 0.66 -3.16
C ALA A 130 -0.32 1.46 -4.39
N GLY A 131 0.62 1.66 -5.32
CA GLY A 131 0.39 2.41 -6.55
C GLY A 131 0.28 3.93 -6.40
N ARG A 132 0.35 4.46 -5.16
CA ARG A 132 0.36 5.90 -4.88
C ARG A 132 1.71 6.37 -4.38
N ASP A 133 2.21 5.73 -3.34
CA ASP A 133 3.43 6.13 -2.65
C ASP A 133 4.63 5.32 -3.12
N HIS A 134 5.81 5.93 -3.12
CA HIS A 134 7.00 5.32 -3.68
C HIS A 134 8.21 5.46 -2.75
N LEU A 135 8.82 4.33 -2.43
CA LEU A 135 10.20 4.26 -1.97
C LEU A 135 11.04 3.72 -3.13
N LEU A 136 11.84 4.60 -3.73
CA LEU A 136 12.68 4.29 -4.89
C LEU A 136 14.13 4.16 -4.43
N VAL A 137 14.81 3.10 -4.87
CA VAL A 137 16.23 2.85 -4.59
C VAL A 137 16.95 2.57 -5.88
N ARG A 138 18.10 3.20 -6.10
CA ARG A 138 18.86 3.07 -7.34
C ARG A 138 19.31 1.62 -7.56
N LYS A 139 19.31 1.18 -8.81
CA LYS A 139 19.58 -0.22 -9.19
C LYS A 139 21.00 -0.69 -8.89
N ASP A 140 21.94 0.23 -8.79
CA ASP A 140 23.34 0.01 -8.46
C ASP A 140 23.64 0.19 -6.96
N SER A 141 22.61 0.33 -6.11
CA SER A 141 22.78 0.35 -4.65
C SER A 141 23.53 -0.90 -4.19
N GLU A 142 24.64 -0.67 -3.48
CA GLU A 142 25.52 -1.73 -2.99
C GLU A 142 24.85 -2.56 -1.87
N HIS A 143 23.91 -1.95 -1.13
CA HIS A 143 23.37 -2.50 0.11
C HIS A 143 21.90 -2.95 0.02
N LEU A 144 21.19 -2.61 -1.07
CA LEU A 144 19.75 -2.89 -1.20
C LEU A 144 19.40 -4.36 -1.01
N ALA A 145 20.20 -5.29 -1.54
CA ALA A 145 19.90 -6.73 -1.46
C ALA A 145 19.82 -7.23 -0.01
N ASP A 146 20.67 -6.72 0.88
CA ASP A 146 20.68 -7.08 2.29
C ASP A 146 19.72 -6.24 3.12
N ALA A 147 19.64 -4.94 2.83
CA ALA A 147 18.67 -4.05 3.46
C ALA A 147 17.24 -4.51 3.23
N PHE A 148 16.89 -4.92 2.00
CA PHE A 148 15.55 -5.36 1.62
C PHE A 148 15.02 -6.50 2.50
N LYS A 149 15.90 -7.40 2.95
CA LYS A 149 15.55 -8.50 3.87
C LYS A 149 15.12 -8.02 5.26
N LYS A 150 15.38 -6.76 5.61
CA LYS A 150 15.13 -6.15 6.93
C LYS A 150 14.01 -5.10 6.89
N ILE A 151 13.26 -5.04 5.79
CA ILE A 151 12.12 -4.14 5.59
C ILE A 151 10.81 -4.86 5.86
N THR A 152 9.88 -4.15 6.50
CA THR A 152 8.47 -4.55 6.62
C THR A 152 7.58 -3.38 6.23
N ILE A 153 6.44 -3.66 5.60
CA ILE A 153 5.41 -2.65 5.33
C ILE A 153 4.18 -3.00 6.18
N ASP A 154 3.68 -2.04 6.95
CA ASP A 154 2.52 -2.23 7.82
C ASP A 154 1.31 -2.72 7.02
N GLY A 155 0.63 -3.74 7.55
CA GLY A 155 -0.50 -4.38 6.89
C GLY A 155 -0.13 -5.47 5.86
N TRP A 156 1.15 -5.70 5.60
CA TRP A 156 1.62 -6.68 4.62
C TRP A 156 2.53 -7.74 5.25
N ALA A 157 2.38 -9.00 4.82
CA ALA A 157 3.31 -10.05 5.21
C ALA A 157 4.67 -9.84 4.53
N LYS A 158 5.77 -10.28 5.16
CA LYS A 158 7.12 -10.06 4.63
C LYS A 158 7.34 -10.64 3.23
N ASN A 159 6.73 -11.80 2.95
CA ASN A 159 6.79 -12.45 1.63
C ASN A 159 5.94 -11.75 0.55
N GLN A 160 5.14 -10.74 0.92
CA GLN A 160 4.34 -9.92 0.02
C GLN A 160 5.05 -8.63 -0.39
N VAL A 161 6.18 -8.31 0.25
CA VAL A 161 7.03 -7.17 -0.13
C VAL A 161 8.01 -7.64 -1.21
N TYR A 162 8.13 -6.88 -2.30
CA TYR A 162 8.99 -7.22 -3.44
C TYR A 162 9.61 -5.96 -4.07
N LEU A 163 10.68 -6.16 -4.84
CA LEU A 163 11.24 -5.12 -5.70
C LEU A 163 10.56 -5.15 -7.06
N LYS A 164 10.01 -4.01 -7.48
CA LYS A 164 9.39 -3.80 -8.78
C LYS A 164 10.28 -2.90 -9.63
N ASP A 165 10.44 -3.24 -10.91
CA ASP A 165 11.08 -2.34 -11.88
C ASP A 165 10.25 -1.06 -11.99
N TYR A 166 10.86 0.09 -11.65
CA TYR A 166 10.20 1.38 -11.76
C TYR A 166 10.56 2.05 -13.09
N ASP A 167 11.86 2.22 -13.32
CA ASP A 167 12.42 2.70 -14.58
C ASP A 167 13.84 2.13 -14.80
N LYS A 168 14.59 2.67 -15.76
CA LYS A 168 15.95 2.21 -16.08
C LYS A 168 16.96 2.38 -14.93
N GLU A 169 16.71 3.28 -13.96
CA GLU A 169 17.65 3.67 -12.91
C GLU A 169 17.22 3.18 -11.52
N TYR A 170 15.92 2.99 -11.28
CA TYR A 170 15.39 2.73 -9.94
C TYR A 170 14.56 1.44 -9.84
N TRP A 171 14.71 0.77 -8.70
CA TRP A 171 13.75 -0.18 -8.15
C TRP A 171 12.73 0.55 -7.28
N SER A 172 11.49 0.06 -7.23
CA SER A 172 10.50 0.45 -6.22
C SER A 172 10.29 -0.68 -5.22
N ILE A 173 10.31 -0.35 -3.92
CA ILE A 173 9.90 -1.26 -2.86
C ILE A 173 8.37 -1.19 -2.75
N GLU A 174 7.72 -2.31 -3.05
CA GLU A 174 6.26 -2.42 -3.19
C GLU A 174 5.73 -3.60 -2.35
N ALA A 175 4.42 -3.63 -2.13
CA ALA A 175 3.73 -4.80 -1.58
C ALA A 175 2.43 -5.11 -2.35
N ALA A 176 2.09 -6.39 -2.46
CA ALA A 176 0.86 -6.85 -3.10
C ALA A 176 0.31 -8.12 -2.43
N PRO A 177 -1.02 -8.35 -2.44
CA PRO A 177 -1.58 -9.55 -1.86
C PRO A 177 -1.07 -10.80 -2.59
N GLU A 178 -0.94 -11.91 -1.87
CA GLU A 178 -0.68 -13.19 -2.54
C GLU A 178 -1.72 -13.46 -3.64
N PRO A 179 -1.35 -14.04 -4.80
CA PRO A 179 -2.31 -14.38 -5.86
C PRO A 179 -3.49 -15.23 -5.37
N SER A 180 -3.28 -16.03 -4.33
CA SER A 180 -4.28 -16.86 -3.65
C SER A 180 -5.38 -16.05 -2.96
N THR A 181 -5.08 -14.83 -2.48
CA THR A 181 -6.05 -13.94 -1.83
C THR A 181 -7.10 -13.44 -2.83
N TYR A 182 -6.67 -13.09 -4.04
CA TYR A 182 -7.60 -12.79 -5.14
C TYR A 182 -8.38 -14.03 -5.56
N GLY A 183 -7.72 -15.20 -5.62
CA GLY A 183 -8.37 -16.47 -5.93
C GLY A 183 -9.44 -16.88 -4.91
N ALA A 184 -9.20 -16.67 -3.63
CA ALA A 184 -10.14 -17.00 -2.55
C ALA A 184 -11.38 -16.09 -2.56
N ILE A 185 -11.20 -14.78 -2.79
CA ILE A 185 -12.31 -13.83 -2.91
C ILE A 185 -13.16 -14.16 -4.14
N LEU A 186 -12.54 -14.35 -5.31
CA LEU A 186 -13.26 -14.71 -6.53
C LEU A 186 -13.93 -16.08 -6.43
N GLY A 187 -13.27 -17.06 -5.80
CA GLY A 187 -13.82 -18.39 -5.55
C GLY A 187 -15.05 -18.36 -4.63
N ALA A 188 -15.01 -17.59 -3.55
CA ALA A 188 -16.15 -17.42 -2.64
C ALA A 188 -17.35 -16.75 -3.34
N VAL A 189 -17.11 -15.71 -4.15
CA VAL A 189 -18.16 -15.06 -4.96
C VAL A 189 -18.75 -16.03 -5.99
N GLY A 190 -17.90 -16.81 -6.67
CA GLY A 190 -18.33 -17.82 -7.63
C GLY A 190 -19.23 -18.89 -6.98
N LEU A 191 -18.85 -19.41 -5.82
CA LEU A 191 -19.65 -20.38 -5.06
C LEU A 191 -21.00 -19.79 -4.62
N GLY A 192 -21.01 -18.53 -4.15
CA GLY A 192 -22.25 -17.82 -3.80
C GLY A 192 -23.22 -17.69 -4.97
N LEU A 193 -22.72 -17.32 -6.16
CA LEU A 193 -23.53 -17.22 -7.39
C LEU A 193 -24.09 -18.57 -7.85
N VAL A 194 -23.33 -19.66 -7.72
CA VAL A 194 -23.78 -21.02 -8.07
C VAL A 194 -24.90 -21.47 -7.13
N ILE A 195 -24.74 -21.26 -5.81
CA ILE A 195 -25.76 -21.59 -4.81
C ILE A 195 -27.04 -20.77 -5.07
N TYR A 196 -26.91 -19.47 -5.32
CA TYR A 196 -28.03 -18.59 -5.63
C TYR A 196 -28.78 -19.02 -6.90
N ARG A 197 -28.07 -19.36 -7.98
CA ARG A 197 -28.67 -19.90 -9.21
C ARG A 197 -29.43 -21.19 -8.95
N LYS A 198 -28.84 -22.13 -8.21
CA LYS A 198 -29.46 -23.42 -7.86
C LYS A 198 -30.74 -23.23 -7.05
N HIS A 199 -30.76 -22.26 -6.14
CA HIS A 199 -31.94 -21.93 -5.35
C HIS A 199 -33.07 -21.31 -6.20
N ARG A 200 -32.72 -20.46 -7.18
CA ARG A 200 -33.69 -19.85 -8.11
C ARG A 200 -34.33 -20.86 -9.05
N HIS A 201 -33.58 -21.87 -9.50
CA HIS A 201 -34.14 -22.95 -10.33
C HIS A 201 -35.15 -23.82 -9.54
N ARG A 202 -34.86 -24.14 -8.28
CA ARG A 202 -35.79 -24.89 -7.41
C ARG A 202 -37.09 -24.13 -7.12
N MET A 203 -37.00 -22.81 -6.90
CA MET A 203 -38.17 -21.95 -6.67
C MET A 203 -39.06 -21.78 -7.93
N ARG A 204 -38.48 -21.84 -9.14
CA ARG A 204 -39.27 -21.80 -10.39
C ARG A 204 -39.99 -23.11 -10.68
N SER A 205 -39.43 -24.25 -10.28
CA SER A 205 -40.12 -25.54 -10.36
C SER A 205 -41.29 -25.64 -9.38
N ALA A 206 -41.20 -25.02 -8.20
CA ALA A 206 -42.29 -25.03 -7.20
C ALA A 206 -43.49 -24.11 -7.53
N CYS A 207 -43.34 -23.18 -8.48
CA CYS A 207 -44.43 -22.30 -8.92
C CYS A 207 -45.16 -22.82 -10.18
N GLY A 208 -44.55 -23.75 -10.92
CA GLY A 208 -45.18 -24.40 -12.09
C GLY A 208 -46.20 -25.50 -11.72
N GLU A 209 -46.21 -25.96 -10.47
CA GLU A 209 -47.02 -27.09 -9.99
C GLU A 209 -48.23 -26.65 -9.15
N LYS A 210 -48.85 -25.49 -9.48
CA LYS A 210 -50.11 -25.04 -8.86
C LYS A 210 -51.21 -24.60 -9.84
N LEU A 211 -51.07 -24.82 -11.15
CA LEU A 211 -52.07 -24.42 -12.16
C LEU A 211 -52.58 -25.56 -13.05
N GLY A 212 -52.45 -26.82 -12.65
CA GLY A 212 -52.95 -27.96 -13.43
C GLY A 212 -53.72 -28.95 -12.58
N GLY A 213 -55.00 -28.69 -12.27
CA GLY A 213 -55.80 -29.68 -11.57
C GLY A 213 -57.17 -29.20 -11.11
N ALA A 214 -58.12 -29.06 -12.03
CA ALA A 214 -59.54 -29.15 -11.72
C ALA A 214 -60.32 -29.55 -12.99
N ALA A 215 -60.35 -30.85 -13.28
CA ALA A 215 -61.36 -31.42 -14.17
C ALA A 215 -62.54 -31.87 -13.30
N SER A 216 -63.71 -31.29 -13.53
CA SER A 216 -64.98 -31.77 -12.99
C SER A 216 -65.53 -32.91 -13.87
N PRO A 217 -66.06 -33.99 -13.28
CA PRO A 217 -66.67 -35.07 -14.03
C PRO A 217 -68.18 -34.84 -14.16
N PHE A 218 -68.81 -35.22 -15.28
CA PHE A 218 -70.22 -35.64 -15.22
C PHE A 218 -70.61 -36.56 -16.38
N LYS A 219 -71.08 -37.75 -15.96
CA LYS A 219 -72.04 -38.69 -16.54
C LYS A 219 -71.79 -39.30 -17.92
N GLY A 220 -71.84 -40.63 -17.92
CA GLY A 220 -71.76 -41.48 -19.10
C GLY A 220 -73.09 -41.72 -19.78
N SER A 221 -73.03 -42.40 -20.93
CA SER A 221 -73.73 -43.66 -21.19
C SER A 221 -73.26 -44.26 -22.52
N VAL A 222 -72.71 -45.48 -22.43
CA VAL A 222 -73.05 -46.69 -23.22
C VAL A 222 -72.97 -46.69 -24.77
N ALA A 223 -72.10 -47.60 -25.24
CA ALA A 223 -72.18 -48.47 -26.45
C ALA A 223 -72.03 -47.82 -27.85
N LEU A 224 -71.45 -48.44 -28.90
CA LEU A 224 -71.13 -49.83 -29.23
C LEU A 224 -70.16 -49.84 -30.45
N ARG A 225 -69.21 -50.80 -30.47
CA ARG A 225 -68.59 -51.53 -31.61
C ARG A 225 -68.21 -50.82 -32.95
N GLY A 226 -66.96 -51.09 -33.36
CA GLY A 226 -66.51 -51.17 -34.77
C GLY A 226 -64.98 -51.10 -34.91
N LEU A 227 -64.24 -52.19 -34.67
CA LEU A 227 -63.63 -53.11 -35.66
C LEU A 227 -62.63 -52.47 -36.66
N ARG A 228 -61.33 -52.84 -36.49
CA ARG A 228 -60.26 -53.07 -37.51
C ARG A 228 -59.82 -51.85 -38.37
N SER A 229 -58.63 -51.74 -38.94
CA SER A 229 -57.33 -52.40 -38.91
C SER A 229 -56.49 -51.72 -40.01
N ARG A 230 -55.25 -51.33 -39.67
CA ARG A 230 -54.04 -51.25 -40.53
C ARG A 230 -54.00 -50.38 -41.80
N ARG A 231 -52.88 -49.62 -41.81
CA ARG A 231 -52.05 -49.08 -42.91
C ARG A 231 -52.55 -47.82 -43.58
#